data_AF-A0A832M0X2-F1
#
_entry.id   AF-A0A832M0X2-F1
#
_cell.length_a   1.000
_cell.length_b   1.000
_cell.length_c   1.000
_cell.angle_alpha   90.00
_cell.angle_beta   90.00
_cell.angle_gamma   90.00
#
_symmetry.space_group_name_H-M   'P 1'
#
loop_
_entity.id
_entity.type
_entity.pdbx_description
1 polymer ?
#
loop_
_entity_poly.entity_id
_entity_poly.type
_entity_poly.pdbx_seq_one_letter_code
_entity_poly.pdbx_strand_id
1 'polypeptide(L)'
;MKNIFIFAISALLISTAAFSQTEINSNGIIKYFNLEGGFYGIVTDDNTGYLPMNLQNEFKVDGLRVAFSGKTVEDVMTTQQWGIVIQLNNITQIVDKPEIGFEVHEWGVMVGCPEDDNYFLTSRPEKITEMIVKEPVLYFHSKDKNPFSLRVKFLNGKQILNYPEAEIENDEIYWKKVSFDNERIELKSKSPEKPREFVPLSSIMGILNDVDADLIEYNGTKTRFLFYEGEIKLSNKVTATFDNEKNEVIFKNEGDYKVCNLVYVNRNNLFYLKELNPFEEGLGQMKKRSDNIFISDLVNLGFTIREA
;
A
#
# COMPACT_ATOMS: atom_id res chain seq x y z
N MET A 1 27.39 -19.93 -72.07
CA MET A 1 27.73 -19.15 -70.86
C MET A 1 27.58 -17.67 -71.17
N LYS A 2 26.58 -17.00 -70.57
CA LYS A 2 26.52 -15.54 -70.36
C LYS A 2 25.37 -15.28 -69.40
N ASN A 3 25.69 -15.25 -68.11
CA ASN A 3 24.77 -14.81 -67.06
C ASN A 3 24.83 -13.27 -67.01
N ILE A 4 23.69 -12.62 -67.25
CA ILE A 4 23.52 -11.18 -67.03
C ILE A 4 22.85 -11.03 -65.65
N PHE A 5 23.59 -10.51 -64.68
CA PHE A 5 23.04 -10.07 -63.40
C PHE A 5 22.50 -8.65 -63.57
N ILE A 6 21.18 -8.47 -63.40
CA ILE A 6 20.56 -7.15 -63.25
C ILE A 6 20.43 -6.90 -61.74
N PHE A 7 21.23 -5.97 -61.23
CA PHE A 7 21.04 -5.40 -59.89
C PHE A 7 19.94 -4.33 -59.98
N ALA A 8 18.77 -4.62 -59.43
CA ALA A 8 17.74 -3.61 -59.20
C ALA A 8 18.14 -2.80 -57.95
N ILE A 9 18.48 -1.52 -58.14
CA ILE A 9 18.66 -0.56 -57.05
C ILE A 9 17.26 -0.21 -56.54
N SER A 10 16.87 -0.73 -55.36
CA SER A 10 15.66 -0.27 -54.67
C SER A 10 15.96 1.07 -54.01
N ALA A 11 15.31 2.13 -54.48
CA ALA A 11 15.33 3.42 -53.82
C ALA A 11 14.62 3.29 -52.45
N LEU A 12 15.38 3.43 -51.37
CA LEU A 12 14.84 3.50 -50.02
C LEU A 12 14.24 4.91 -49.84
N LEU A 13 12.92 5.01 -49.92
CA LEU A 13 12.17 6.19 -49.51
C LEU A 13 12.30 6.31 -47.98
N ILE A 14 13.20 7.16 -47.52
CA ILE A 14 13.26 7.56 -46.11
C ILE A 14 12.08 8.52 -45.89
N SER A 15 10.95 7.98 -45.45
CA SER A 15 9.90 8.82 -44.87
C SER A 15 10.39 9.25 -43.48
N THR A 16 10.71 10.53 -43.32
CA THR A 16 10.85 11.10 -41.98
C THR A 16 9.46 11.14 -41.36
N ALA A 17 9.12 10.13 -40.57
CA ALA A 17 7.97 10.20 -39.68
C ALA A 17 8.26 11.29 -38.64
N ALA A 18 7.38 12.27 -38.53
CA ALA A 18 7.46 13.27 -37.49
C ALA A 18 7.27 12.57 -36.13
N PHE A 19 8.29 12.59 -35.29
CA PHE A 19 8.24 12.13 -33.90
C PHE A 19 7.20 12.93 -33.14
N SER A 20 6.14 12.28 -32.67
CA SER A 20 5.08 12.93 -31.91
C SER A 20 4.89 12.21 -30.57
N GLN A 21 5.53 12.73 -29.52
CA GLN A 21 5.15 12.37 -28.16
C GLN A 21 3.69 12.78 -27.93
N THR A 22 2.84 11.83 -27.58
CA THR A 22 1.42 12.10 -27.33
C THR A 22 1.23 12.39 -25.85
N GLU A 23 0.65 13.54 -25.53
CA GLU A 23 0.28 13.88 -24.16
C GLU A 23 -1.01 13.15 -23.78
N ILE A 24 -0.95 12.44 -22.65
CA ILE A 24 -2.05 11.64 -22.11
C ILE A 24 -2.53 12.29 -20.83
N ASN A 25 -3.84 12.40 -20.69
CA ASN A 25 -4.51 12.74 -19.44
C ASN A 25 -5.75 11.84 -19.35
N SER A 26 -5.72 10.87 -18.46
CA SER A 26 -6.74 9.82 -18.40
C SER A 26 -6.89 9.24 -17.00
N ASN A 27 -7.94 8.44 -16.83
CA ASN A 27 -8.22 7.67 -15.63
C ASN A 27 -8.03 6.19 -15.92
N GLY A 28 -7.54 5.45 -14.93
CA GLY A 28 -7.34 4.01 -15.08
C GLY A 28 -7.19 3.28 -13.76
N ILE A 29 -6.97 1.98 -13.87
CA ILE A 29 -6.74 1.07 -12.76
C ILE A 29 -5.31 0.56 -12.86
N ILE A 30 -4.56 0.67 -11.77
CA ILE A 30 -3.27 0.00 -11.63
C ILE A 30 -3.50 -1.51 -11.65
N LYS A 31 -2.80 -2.23 -12.53
CA LYS A 31 -2.83 -3.68 -12.60
C LYS A 31 -1.44 -4.28 -12.46
N TYR A 32 -1.32 -5.32 -11.65
CA TYR A 32 -0.14 -6.17 -11.59
C TYR A 32 -0.22 -7.28 -12.65
N PHE A 33 0.86 -7.45 -13.40
CA PHE A 33 1.02 -8.50 -14.40
C PHE A 33 2.15 -9.42 -13.99
N ASN A 34 1.85 -10.72 -13.79
CA ASN A 34 2.84 -11.74 -13.45
C ASN A 34 3.51 -12.33 -14.71
N LEU A 35 4.17 -11.47 -15.48
CA LEU A 35 4.98 -11.83 -16.65
C LEU A 35 6.39 -11.25 -16.47
N GLU A 36 7.42 -11.99 -16.89
CA GLU A 36 8.82 -11.53 -16.91
C GLU A 36 9.35 -10.95 -15.58
N GLY A 37 9.03 -11.58 -14.45
CA GLY A 37 9.45 -11.10 -13.12
C GLY A 37 8.47 -10.12 -12.47
N GLY A 38 7.39 -9.78 -13.16
CA GLY A 38 6.28 -9.01 -12.62
C GLY A 38 6.41 -7.51 -12.84
N PHE A 39 5.33 -6.85 -13.26
CA PHE A 39 5.30 -5.40 -13.42
C PHE A 39 3.91 -4.81 -13.17
N TYR A 40 3.86 -3.50 -12.95
CA TYR A 40 2.61 -2.75 -12.82
C TYR A 40 2.35 -1.92 -14.08
N GLY A 41 1.12 -1.98 -14.59
CA GLY A 41 0.64 -1.16 -15.69
C GLY A 41 -0.62 -0.39 -15.30
N ILE A 42 -0.99 0.63 -16.08
CA ILE A 42 -2.25 1.35 -15.92
C ILE A 42 -3.18 0.90 -17.05
N VAL A 43 -4.36 0.38 -16.71
CA VAL A 43 -5.40 0.04 -17.70
C VAL A 43 -6.53 1.06 -17.58
N THR A 44 -6.72 1.86 -18.63
CA THR A 44 -7.76 2.90 -18.69
C THR A 44 -9.15 2.30 -18.94
N ASP A 45 -10.18 3.13 -18.80
CA ASP A 45 -11.59 2.71 -18.96
C ASP A 45 -11.94 2.19 -20.35
N ASP A 46 -11.22 2.65 -21.38
CA ASP A 46 -11.32 2.18 -22.76
C ASP A 46 -10.48 0.92 -23.03
N ASN A 47 -9.91 0.32 -21.97
CA ASN A 47 -9.00 -0.83 -22.00
C ASN A 47 -7.63 -0.57 -22.65
N THR A 48 -7.22 0.69 -22.83
CA THR A 48 -5.85 1.01 -23.25
C THR A 48 -4.86 0.72 -22.10
N GLY A 49 -3.79 0.00 -22.41
CA GLY A 49 -2.72 -0.32 -21.46
C GLY A 49 -1.57 0.67 -21.57
N TYR A 50 -1.14 1.22 -20.44
CA TYR A 50 0.05 2.07 -20.34
C TYR A 50 1.08 1.46 -19.40
N LEU A 51 2.35 1.44 -19.83
CA LEU A 51 3.48 0.96 -19.04
C LEU A 51 4.27 2.16 -18.49
N PRO A 52 4.05 2.55 -17.22
CA PRO A 52 4.71 3.70 -16.63
C PRO A 52 6.18 3.40 -16.30
N MET A 53 7.08 4.25 -16.79
CA MET A 53 8.53 4.13 -16.52
C MET A 53 8.92 4.59 -15.10
N ASN A 54 8.08 5.40 -14.46
CA ASN A 54 8.36 6.09 -13.21
C ASN A 54 7.21 6.00 -12.19
N LEU A 55 6.49 4.88 -12.15
CA LEU A 55 5.42 4.67 -11.17
C LEU A 55 5.98 4.62 -9.75
N GLN A 56 5.57 5.56 -8.90
CA GLN A 56 5.98 5.62 -7.48
C GLN A 56 5.42 4.41 -6.72
N ASN A 57 6.16 3.92 -5.71
CA ASN A 57 5.83 2.69 -4.98
C ASN A 57 4.46 2.74 -4.28
N GLU A 58 4.06 3.92 -3.81
CA GLU A 58 2.74 4.19 -3.20
C GLU A 58 1.57 3.87 -4.15
N PHE A 59 1.77 3.93 -5.47
CA PHE A 59 0.78 3.57 -6.47
C PHE A 59 0.92 2.13 -7.00
N LYS A 60 1.90 1.34 -6.54
CA LYS A 60 2.07 -0.07 -6.93
C LYS A 60 1.14 -0.98 -6.15
N VAL A 61 -0.16 -0.72 -6.28
CA VAL A 61 -1.22 -1.44 -5.59
C VAL A 61 -2.23 -1.91 -6.64
N ASP A 62 -2.34 -3.24 -6.80
CA ASP A 62 -3.27 -3.83 -7.77
C ASP A 62 -4.72 -3.39 -7.47
N GLY A 63 -5.44 -2.96 -8.49
CA GLY A 63 -6.80 -2.46 -8.38
C GLY A 63 -6.93 -1.00 -7.96
N LEU A 64 -5.83 -0.26 -7.75
CA LEU A 64 -5.87 1.16 -7.38
C LEU A 64 -6.39 2.02 -8.53
N ARG A 65 -7.46 2.79 -8.27
CA ARG A 65 -8.03 3.73 -9.23
C ARG A 65 -7.24 5.03 -9.22
N VAL A 66 -6.78 5.49 -10.38
CA VAL A 66 -5.91 6.67 -10.51
C VAL A 66 -6.33 7.60 -11.64
N ALA A 67 -6.10 8.89 -11.45
CA ALA A 67 -6.04 9.90 -12.49
C ALA A 67 -4.57 10.18 -12.76
N PHE A 68 -4.15 10.15 -14.03
CA PHE A 68 -2.75 10.34 -14.40
C PHE A 68 -2.59 11.20 -15.64
N SER A 69 -1.46 11.87 -15.74
CA SER A 69 -1.02 12.53 -16.96
C SER A 69 0.45 12.25 -17.25
N GLY A 70 0.81 12.29 -18.53
CA GLY A 70 2.16 11.95 -18.96
C GLY A 70 2.34 12.05 -20.46
N LYS A 71 3.53 11.66 -20.93
CA LYS A 71 3.87 11.64 -22.36
C LYS A 71 4.25 10.24 -22.78
N THR A 72 3.72 9.80 -23.91
CA THR A 72 4.14 8.53 -24.51
C THR A 72 5.61 8.61 -24.91
N VAL A 73 6.31 7.50 -24.72
CA VAL A 73 7.73 7.37 -25.10
C VAL A 73 7.82 6.29 -26.17
N GLU A 74 8.21 6.68 -27.38
CA GLU A 74 8.47 5.76 -28.48
C GLU A 74 9.93 5.30 -28.47
N ASP A 75 10.24 4.22 -29.20
CA ASP A 75 11.58 3.63 -29.35
C ASP A 75 12.25 3.12 -28.06
N VAL A 76 11.47 2.86 -27.01
CA VAL A 76 11.95 2.19 -25.81
C VAL A 76 11.75 0.69 -25.95
N MET A 77 12.86 -0.06 -26.00
CA MET A 77 12.79 -1.50 -25.84
C MET A 77 12.54 -1.83 -24.36
N THR A 78 11.33 -2.28 -24.06
CA THR A 78 10.98 -2.84 -22.76
C THR A 78 11.04 -4.36 -22.85
N THR A 79 11.44 -5.01 -21.76
CA THR A 79 11.36 -6.48 -21.72
C THR A 79 9.89 -6.90 -21.76
N GLN A 80 9.03 -6.17 -21.04
CA GLN A 80 7.63 -6.54 -20.78
C GLN A 80 6.75 -6.70 -22.04
N GLN A 81 7.15 -6.09 -23.17
CA GLN A 81 6.42 -6.10 -24.44
C GLN A 81 4.90 -5.84 -24.29
N TRP A 82 4.51 -4.99 -23.34
CA TRP A 82 3.12 -4.75 -22.99
C TRP A 82 2.84 -3.25 -22.82
N GLY A 83 1.70 -2.81 -23.37
CA GLY A 83 1.19 -1.46 -23.21
C GLY A 83 1.99 -0.39 -23.95
N ILE A 84 1.47 0.84 -23.90
CA ILE A 84 2.13 2.03 -24.42
C ILE A 84 3.04 2.59 -23.33
N VAL A 85 4.34 2.69 -23.61
CA VAL A 85 5.30 3.23 -22.64
C VAL A 85 5.00 4.69 -22.37
N ILE A 86 4.91 5.07 -21.09
CA ILE A 86 4.58 6.43 -20.66
C ILE A 86 5.54 6.92 -19.57
N GLN A 87 5.95 8.18 -19.68
CA GLN A 87 6.57 8.92 -18.60
C GLN A 87 5.48 9.76 -17.91
N LEU A 88 5.21 9.46 -16.64
CA LEU A 88 4.20 10.17 -15.85
C LEU A 88 4.70 11.55 -15.42
N ASN A 89 3.87 12.57 -15.62
CA ASN A 89 4.05 13.91 -15.07
C ASN A 89 3.32 14.07 -13.73
N ASN A 90 2.14 13.46 -13.60
CA ASN A 90 1.33 13.48 -12.40
C ASN A 90 0.52 12.18 -12.30
N ILE A 91 0.30 11.71 -11.07
CA ILE A 91 -0.59 10.62 -10.75
C ILE A 91 -1.20 10.87 -9.37
N THR A 92 -2.51 10.66 -9.26
CA THR A 92 -3.24 10.79 -7.99
C THR A 92 -4.24 9.67 -7.87
N GLN A 93 -4.47 9.20 -6.65
CA GLN A 93 -5.53 8.24 -6.37
C GLN A 93 -6.87 8.94 -6.57
N ILE A 94 -7.75 8.34 -7.36
CA ILE A 94 -9.15 8.73 -7.40
C ILE A 94 -9.81 8.05 -6.21
N VAL A 95 -10.09 8.87 -5.20
CA VAL A 95 -11.05 8.52 -4.15
C VAL A 95 -12.39 9.00 -4.67
N ASP A 96 -13.33 8.10 -4.91
CA ASP A 96 -14.72 8.48 -5.16
C ASP A 96 -15.23 9.18 -3.90
N LYS A 97 -15.12 10.52 -3.89
CA LYS A 97 -15.67 11.33 -2.80
C LYS A 97 -17.19 11.18 -2.83
N PRO A 98 -17.86 11.09 -1.67
CA PRO A 98 -19.31 11.10 -1.64
C PRO A 98 -19.85 12.39 -2.29
N GLU A 99 -21.13 12.36 -2.69
CA GLU A 99 -21.82 13.45 -3.38
C GLU A 99 -21.63 14.82 -2.70
N ILE A 100 -21.85 15.90 -3.46
CA ILE A 100 -21.69 17.29 -3.00
C ILE A 100 -22.45 17.50 -1.69
N GLY A 101 -21.76 17.88 -0.62
CA GLY A 101 -22.36 18.18 0.69
C GLY A 101 -21.87 17.32 1.85
N PHE A 102 -21.03 16.31 1.58
CA PHE A 102 -20.47 15.38 2.57
C PHE A 102 -18.95 15.42 2.63
N GLU A 103 -18.42 15.33 3.86
CA GLU A 103 -17.00 15.13 4.14
C GLU A 103 -16.83 13.85 4.95
N VAL A 104 -15.87 13.01 4.54
CA VAL A 104 -15.47 11.80 5.24
C VAL A 104 -14.10 12.04 5.82
N HIS A 105 -13.93 11.71 7.10
CA HIS A 105 -12.66 11.77 7.78
C HIS A 105 -12.28 10.37 8.24
N GLU A 106 -11.03 10.00 8.04
CA GLU A 106 -10.43 8.77 8.56
C GLU A 106 -9.47 9.14 9.69
N TRP A 107 -9.65 8.52 10.86
CA TRP A 107 -8.73 8.70 11.98
C TRP A 107 -7.94 7.44 12.27
N GLY A 108 -6.61 7.58 12.28
CA GLY A 108 -5.67 6.68 12.94
C GLY A 108 -5.69 5.23 12.47
N VAL A 109 -4.88 4.89 11.47
CA VAL A 109 -4.59 3.49 11.15
C VAL A 109 -3.50 3.01 12.12
N MET A 110 -3.86 2.20 13.13
CA MET A 110 -2.86 1.54 13.98
C MET A 110 -2.50 0.18 13.38
N VAL A 111 -1.23 -0.05 13.10
CA VAL A 111 -0.74 -1.36 12.63
C VAL A 111 -0.14 -2.10 13.83
N GLY A 112 -0.74 -3.24 14.18
CA GLY A 112 -0.29 -4.09 15.29
C GLY A 112 0.10 -5.50 14.84
N CYS A 113 1.01 -6.14 15.58
CA CYS A 113 1.31 -7.55 15.42
C CYS A 113 0.30 -8.39 16.23
N PRO A 114 -0.38 -9.40 15.67
CA PRO A 114 -1.30 -10.26 16.43
C PRO A 114 -0.64 -11.02 17.59
N GLU A 115 0.68 -11.18 17.56
CA GLU A 115 1.43 -12.02 18.50
C GLU A 115 2.05 -11.25 19.68
N ASP A 116 2.05 -9.91 19.69
CA ASP A 116 2.66 -9.11 20.77
C ASP A 116 2.09 -7.68 20.85
N ASP A 117 1.63 -7.28 22.04
CA ASP A 117 0.99 -5.99 22.32
C ASP A 117 1.98 -4.83 22.61
N ASN A 118 3.30 -5.09 22.67
CA ASN A 118 4.25 -4.12 23.22
C ASN A 118 5.44 -3.70 22.33
N TYR A 119 5.69 -4.27 21.14
CA TYR A 119 6.96 -4.02 20.41
C TYR A 119 6.91 -4.11 18.87
N PHE A 120 7.85 -3.41 18.21
CA PHE A 120 8.33 -3.69 16.83
C PHE A 120 9.55 -4.63 16.92
N LEU A 121 9.66 -5.63 16.04
CA LEU A 121 10.76 -6.61 16.07
C LEU A 121 11.40 -6.85 14.70
N THR A 122 12.74 -6.83 14.68
CA THR A 122 13.60 -7.10 13.52
C THR A 122 13.73 -8.60 13.25
N SER A 123 12.65 -9.17 12.71
CA SER A 123 12.56 -10.46 12.00
C SER A 123 12.69 -11.80 12.77
N ARG A 124 11.57 -12.54 12.78
CA ARG A 124 11.50 -13.92 12.25
C ARG A 124 10.38 -13.96 11.19
N PRO A 125 10.69 -13.89 9.88
CA PRO A 125 9.69 -13.75 8.83
C PRO A 125 8.77 -14.96 8.64
N GLU A 126 9.14 -16.14 9.16
CA GLU A 126 8.33 -17.35 8.99
C GLU A 126 7.08 -17.38 9.88
N LYS A 127 6.97 -16.52 10.91
CA LYS A 127 5.84 -16.55 11.86
C LYS A 127 4.85 -15.41 11.71
N ILE A 128 5.32 -14.20 11.41
CA ILE A 128 4.41 -13.05 11.22
C ILE A 128 3.87 -13.10 9.80
N THR A 129 2.84 -13.91 9.62
CA THR A 129 2.15 -14.02 8.33
C THR A 129 1.10 -12.93 8.14
N GLU A 130 0.61 -12.30 9.22
CA GLU A 130 -0.51 -11.34 9.16
C GLU A 130 -0.24 -10.18 10.15
N MET A 131 -0.34 -8.92 9.70
CA MET A 131 -0.44 -7.73 10.54
C MET A 131 -1.88 -7.29 10.64
N ILE A 132 -2.29 -6.65 11.74
CA ILE A 132 -3.66 -6.16 11.92
C ILE A 132 -3.65 -4.64 11.74
N VAL A 133 -4.47 -4.16 10.82
CA VAL A 133 -4.92 -2.77 10.74
C VAL A 133 -6.10 -2.61 11.72
N LYS A 134 -5.84 -1.92 12.83
CA LYS A 134 -6.77 -1.69 13.92
C LYS A 134 -7.34 -0.27 13.86
N GLU A 135 -8.64 -0.20 14.16
CA GLU A 135 -9.38 1.00 14.52
C GLU A 135 -9.39 2.20 13.54
N PRO A 136 -9.33 2.05 12.19
CA PRO A 136 -9.68 3.17 11.32
C PRO A 136 -11.14 3.58 11.58
N VAL A 137 -11.27 4.79 12.13
CA VAL A 137 -12.55 5.39 12.45
C VAL A 137 -12.96 6.30 11.31
N LEU A 138 -14.10 6.00 10.68
CA LEU A 138 -14.73 6.87 9.71
C LEU A 138 -15.82 7.70 10.39
N TYR A 139 -15.74 9.01 10.23
CA TYR A 139 -16.79 9.93 10.66
C TYR A 139 -17.15 10.94 9.58
N PHE A 140 -18.35 11.49 9.70
CA PHE A 140 -19.02 12.21 8.63
C PHE A 140 -19.46 13.58 9.09
N HIS A 141 -19.26 14.55 8.21
CA HIS A 141 -19.94 15.84 8.24
C HIS A 141 -20.80 15.98 7.00
N SER A 142 -22.03 16.39 7.20
CA SER A 142 -22.97 16.68 6.13
C SER A 142 -23.67 18.00 6.36
N LYS A 143 -23.67 18.83 5.32
CA LYS A 143 -24.40 20.09 5.33
C LYS A 143 -25.90 19.90 5.11
N ASP A 144 -26.29 18.93 4.28
CA ASP A 144 -27.65 18.75 3.77
C ASP A 144 -28.38 17.53 4.37
N LYS A 145 -27.67 16.67 5.10
CA LYS A 145 -28.17 15.47 5.80
C LYS A 145 -28.85 14.45 4.88
N ASN A 146 -28.53 14.46 3.59
CA ASN A 146 -29.01 13.45 2.65
C ASN A 146 -28.44 12.06 2.98
N PRO A 147 -29.21 10.97 2.78
CA PRO A 147 -28.68 9.62 2.92
C PRO A 147 -27.58 9.32 1.90
N PHE A 148 -26.61 8.49 2.29
CA PHE A 148 -25.49 8.08 1.44
C PHE A 148 -25.27 6.57 1.47
N SER A 149 -24.39 6.07 0.60
CA SER A 149 -23.86 4.70 0.71
C SER A 149 -22.35 4.74 0.60
N LEU A 150 -21.67 3.86 1.35
CA LEU A 150 -20.21 3.87 1.45
C LEU A 150 -19.66 2.47 1.20
N ARG A 151 -18.70 2.37 0.29
CA ARG A 151 -17.87 1.17 0.07
C ARG A 151 -16.46 1.41 0.59
N VAL A 152 -15.95 0.47 1.38
CA VAL A 152 -14.55 0.43 1.81
C VAL A 152 -13.92 -0.81 1.22
N LYS A 153 -12.86 -0.61 0.42
CA LYS A 153 -12.08 -1.67 -0.22
C LYS A 153 -10.71 -1.76 0.42
N PHE A 154 -10.36 -2.96 0.89
CA PHE A 154 -8.99 -3.26 1.27
C PHE A 154 -8.20 -3.56 0.00
N LEU A 155 -7.31 -2.65 -0.38
CA LEU A 155 -6.49 -2.87 -1.57
C LEU A 155 -5.45 -3.98 -1.35
N ASN A 156 -5.00 -4.14 -0.11
CA ASN A 156 -4.16 -5.23 0.34
C ASN A 156 -4.72 -5.75 1.66
N GLY A 157 -4.77 -7.08 1.82
CA GLY A 157 -5.29 -7.71 3.03
C GLY A 157 -6.73 -8.21 2.91
N LYS A 158 -7.36 -8.53 4.04
CA LYS A 158 -8.78 -8.91 4.13
C LYS A 158 -9.43 -8.27 5.35
N GLN A 159 -10.71 -7.94 5.24
CA GLN A 159 -11.46 -7.39 6.37
C GLN A 159 -11.75 -8.46 7.43
N ILE A 160 -11.63 -8.09 8.70
CA ILE A 160 -11.87 -8.97 9.86
C ILE A 160 -13.14 -8.57 10.60
N LEU A 161 -13.39 -7.27 10.71
CA LEU A 161 -14.52 -6.74 11.47
C LEU A 161 -15.00 -5.44 10.85
N ASN A 162 -16.29 -5.16 11.00
CA ASN A 162 -16.88 -3.87 10.67
C ASN A 162 -18.04 -3.55 11.63
N TYR A 163 -18.28 -2.25 11.86
CA TYR A 163 -19.35 -1.78 12.72
C TYR A 163 -19.98 -0.47 12.20
N PRO A 164 -21.32 -0.32 12.26
CA PRO A 164 -22.29 -1.40 12.48
C PRO A 164 -22.18 -2.46 11.38
N GLU A 165 -22.59 -3.69 11.67
CA GLU A 165 -22.39 -4.83 10.76
C GLU A 165 -23.01 -4.56 9.38
N ALA A 166 -22.16 -4.53 8.37
CA ALA A 166 -22.47 -4.21 6.98
C ALA A 166 -22.35 -5.40 6.05
N GLU A 167 -22.96 -5.26 4.88
CA GLU A 167 -22.87 -6.26 3.82
C GLU A 167 -21.45 -6.29 3.25
N ILE A 168 -20.96 -7.47 2.88
CA ILE A 168 -19.67 -7.64 2.22
C ILE A 168 -19.95 -8.12 0.80
N GLU A 169 -19.54 -7.33 -0.18
CA GLU A 169 -19.71 -7.63 -1.61
C GLU A 169 -18.36 -7.45 -2.31
N ASN A 170 -17.88 -8.48 -3.02
CA ASN A 170 -16.59 -8.43 -3.74
C ASN A 170 -15.40 -8.01 -2.86
N ASP A 171 -15.37 -8.47 -1.60
CA ASP A 171 -14.33 -8.13 -0.61
C ASP A 171 -14.30 -6.64 -0.20
N GLU A 172 -15.41 -5.93 -0.44
CA GLU A 172 -15.64 -4.56 0.00
C GLU A 172 -16.70 -4.54 1.09
N ILE A 173 -16.47 -3.76 2.15
CA ILE A 173 -17.49 -3.48 3.15
C ILE A 173 -18.45 -2.45 2.56
N TYR A 174 -19.74 -2.75 2.56
CA TYR A 174 -20.75 -1.89 1.96
C TYR A 174 -21.86 -1.49 2.95
N TRP A 175 -21.77 -0.25 3.45
CA TRP A 175 -22.86 0.39 4.19
C TRP A 175 -23.84 1.05 3.21
N LYS A 176 -24.96 0.38 2.94
CA LYS A 176 -26.03 0.85 2.05
C LYS A 176 -27.01 1.77 2.76
N LYS A 177 -27.34 2.92 2.15
CA LYS A 177 -28.40 3.83 2.63
C LYS A 177 -28.24 4.27 4.09
N VAL A 178 -27.02 4.64 4.48
CA VAL A 178 -26.75 5.31 5.75
C VAL A 178 -27.51 6.64 5.76
N SER A 179 -28.24 6.92 6.83
CA SER A 179 -29.04 8.13 6.97
C SER A 179 -28.59 8.97 8.15
N PHE A 180 -28.86 10.28 8.12
CA PHE A 180 -28.55 11.17 9.24
C PHE A 180 -29.70 11.18 10.23
N ASP A 181 -29.35 11.16 11.50
CA ASP A 181 -30.30 11.30 12.58
C ASP A 181 -30.28 12.74 13.11
N ASN A 182 -31.46 13.28 13.41
CA ASN A 182 -31.64 14.65 13.87
C ASN A 182 -31.53 14.80 15.40
N GLU A 183 -31.38 13.69 16.15
CA GLU A 183 -31.30 13.69 17.61
C GLU A 183 -29.86 13.93 18.09
N ARG A 184 -29.69 14.79 19.11
CA ARG A 184 -28.45 14.87 19.89
C ARG A 184 -28.56 13.94 21.09
N ILE A 185 -28.05 12.72 21.00
CA ILE A 185 -28.03 11.77 22.12
C ILE A 185 -26.58 11.53 22.58
N GLU A 186 -26.40 11.32 23.90
CA GLU A 186 -25.23 10.64 24.45
C GLU A 186 -25.15 9.21 23.88
N LEU A 187 -24.04 8.89 23.23
CA LEU A 187 -23.81 7.58 22.63
C LEU A 187 -23.81 6.50 23.73
N LYS A 188 -24.66 5.47 23.59
CA LYS A 188 -24.58 4.23 24.37
C LYS A 188 -24.15 3.10 23.45
N SER A 189 -22.86 2.78 23.46
CA SER A 189 -22.33 1.63 22.73
C SER A 189 -22.80 0.33 23.40
N LYS A 190 -23.54 -0.49 22.65
CA LYS A 190 -23.56 -1.95 22.89
C LYS A 190 -22.50 -2.55 21.98
N SER A 191 -21.26 -2.54 22.44
CA SER A 191 -20.19 -3.29 21.79
C SER A 191 -20.60 -4.77 21.70
N PRO A 192 -20.39 -5.46 20.58
CA PRO A 192 -20.66 -6.90 20.49
C PRO A 192 -19.81 -7.64 21.52
N GLU A 193 -20.43 -8.51 22.32
CA GLU A 193 -19.80 -9.35 23.32
C GLU A 193 -18.86 -10.38 22.63
N LYS A 194 -17.65 -9.97 22.29
CA LYS A 194 -16.56 -10.91 21.97
C LYS A 194 -15.37 -10.64 22.89
N PRO A 195 -14.83 -11.67 23.55
CA PRO A 195 -13.72 -11.50 24.46
C PRO A 195 -12.43 -11.53 23.64
N ARG A 196 -11.64 -10.46 23.61
CA ARG A 196 -10.17 -10.57 23.69
C ARG A 196 -9.62 -9.36 24.44
N GLU A 197 -8.43 -9.55 24.95
CA GLU A 197 -7.61 -8.55 25.61
C GLU A 197 -7.44 -7.36 24.65
N PHE A 198 -8.22 -6.30 24.87
CA PHE A 198 -8.39 -5.14 23.99
C PHE A 198 -8.62 -3.90 24.87
N VAL A 199 -8.40 -2.72 24.29
CA VAL A 199 -9.00 -1.47 24.79
C VAL A 199 -10.43 -1.44 24.21
N PRO A 200 -11.49 -1.75 24.97
CA PRO A 200 -12.84 -1.79 24.40
C PRO A 200 -13.22 -0.42 23.81
N LEU A 201 -14.11 -0.38 22.80
CA LEU A 201 -14.60 0.87 22.20
C LEU A 201 -15.03 1.91 23.27
N SER A 202 -15.59 1.43 24.39
CA SER A 202 -15.92 2.26 25.55
C SER A 202 -14.75 3.05 26.14
N SER A 203 -13.52 2.53 26.04
CA SER A 203 -12.29 3.13 26.56
C SER A 203 -11.70 4.21 25.64
N ILE A 204 -12.01 4.19 24.33
CA ILE A 204 -11.68 5.29 23.39
C ILE A 204 -12.85 6.27 23.20
N MET A 205 -14.07 5.91 23.60
CA MET A 205 -15.25 6.79 23.53
C MET A 205 -15.05 8.13 24.27
N GLY A 206 -14.31 8.15 25.38
CA GLY A 206 -14.00 9.39 26.09
C GLY A 206 -13.19 10.37 25.24
N ILE A 207 -12.33 9.85 24.36
CA ILE A 207 -11.53 10.62 23.41
C ILE A 207 -12.38 11.01 22.19
N LEU A 208 -13.28 10.12 21.75
CA LEU A 208 -14.17 10.34 20.60
C LEU A 208 -15.35 11.28 20.91
N ASN A 209 -15.68 11.52 22.18
CA ASN A 209 -16.80 12.39 22.57
C ASN A 209 -16.62 13.85 22.13
N ASP A 210 -15.37 14.30 21.99
CA ASP A 210 -15.02 15.66 21.54
C ASP A 210 -14.84 15.75 20.01
N VAL A 211 -14.99 14.63 19.28
CA VAL A 211 -14.96 14.65 17.81
C VAL A 211 -16.30 15.19 17.33
N ASP A 212 -16.26 16.37 16.72
CA ASP A 212 -17.39 16.93 15.97
C ASP A 212 -17.67 15.96 14.80
N ALA A 213 -18.85 15.34 14.84
CA ALA A 213 -19.29 14.35 13.89
C ALA A 213 -20.81 14.23 13.95
N ASP A 214 -21.42 14.03 12.79
CA ASP A 214 -22.86 13.86 12.69
C ASP A 214 -23.33 12.50 13.21
N LEU A 215 -24.54 12.48 13.79
CA LEU A 215 -25.21 11.23 14.14
C LEU A 215 -25.80 10.59 12.88
N ILE A 216 -25.48 9.32 12.67
CA ILE A 216 -25.98 8.52 11.56
C ILE A 216 -26.73 7.29 12.09
N GLU A 217 -27.68 6.82 11.30
CA GLU A 217 -28.42 5.58 11.51
C GLU A 217 -28.20 4.63 10.32
N TYR A 218 -27.87 3.38 10.65
CA TYR A 218 -27.74 2.29 9.70
C TYR A 218 -28.28 1.00 10.31
N ASN A 219 -29.19 0.32 9.59
CA ASN A 219 -29.87 -0.91 10.04
C ASN A 219 -30.39 -0.86 11.50
N GLY A 220 -30.99 0.28 11.90
CA GLY A 220 -31.53 0.49 13.25
C GLY A 220 -30.47 0.75 14.33
N THR A 221 -29.20 0.87 13.96
CA THR A 221 -28.10 1.25 14.86
C THR A 221 -27.76 2.72 14.66
N LYS A 222 -27.87 3.51 15.74
CA LYS A 222 -27.45 4.91 15.77
C LYS A 222 -26.00 5.01 16.24
N THR A 223 -25.13 5.67 15.48
CA THR A 223 -23.70 5.82 15.76
C THR A 223 -23.18 7.13 15.15
N ARG A 224 -22.02 7.64 15.60
CA ARG A 224 -21.30 8.73 14.92
C ARG A 224 -20.18 8.22 14.01
N PHE A 225 -19.88 6.93 14.13
CA PHE A 225 -18.68 6.33 13.58
C PHE A 225 -19.02 5.03 12.85
N LEU A 226 -18.40 4.84 11.69
CA LEU A 226 -18.26 3.55 11.05
C LEU A 226 -16.84 3.06 11.30
N PHE A 227 -16.69 1.79 11.63
CA PHE A 227 -15.39 1.17 11.89
C PHE A 227 -15.20 -0.01 10.96
N TYR A 228 -13.95 -0.20 10.56
CA TYR A 228 -13.50 -1.44 9.96
C TYR A 228 -12.19 -1.87 10.61
N GLU A 229 -11.92 -3.16 10.63
CA GLU A 229 -10.60 -3.71 10.92
C GLU A 229 -10.27 -4.69 9.81
N GLY A 230 -8.99 -4.76 9.47
CA GLY A 230 -8.50 -5.74 8.52
C GLY A 230 -7.18 -6.32 8.95
N GLU A 231 -6.83 -7.45 8.37
CA GLU A 231 -5.46 -7.95 8.37
C GLU A 231 -4.82 -7.64 7.03
N ILE A 232 -3.54 -7.32 7.06
CA ILE A 232 -2.69 -7.21 5.89
C ILE A 232 -1.62 -8.28 5.96
N LYS A 233 -1.42 -9.01 4.88
CA LYS A 233 -0.33 -9.97 4.79
C LYS A 233 0.98 -9.21 4.56
N LEU A 234 1.87 -9.16 5.56
CA LEU A 234 3.19 -8.58 5.35
C LEU A 234 4.09 -9.63 4.65
N SER A 235 4.31 -9.46 3.35
CA SER A 235 5.33 -10.24 2.64
C SER A 235 6.68 -9.54 2.77
N ASN A 236 7.48 -9.93 3.76
CA ASN A 236 8.87 -9.49 3.82
C ASN A 236 9.68 -10.27 2.77
N LYS A 237 10.19 -9.55 1.77
CA LYS A 237 11.01 -10.10 0.69
C LYS A 237 12.50 -9.77 0.88
N VAL A 238 12.93 -9.51 2.11
CA VAL A 238 14.33 -9.29 2.45
C VAL A 238 15.01 -10.63 2.76
N THR A 239 16.12 -10.90 2.08
CA THR A 239 16.99 -12.07 2.36
C THR A 239 18.37 -11.60 2.81
N ALA A 240 19.07 -12.44 3.57
CA ALA A 240 20.43 -12.21 3.99
C ALA A 240 21.26 -13.47 3.74
N THR A 241 22.37 -13.33 3.01
CA THR A 241 23.29 -14.44 2.70
C THR A 241 24.63 -14.15 3.36
N PHE A 242 25.14 -15.11 4.13
CA PHE A 242 26.45 -15.03 4.76
C PHE A 242 27.51 -15.77 3.94
N ASP A 243 28.54 -15.04 3.52
CA ASP A 243 29.74 -15.61 2.91
C ASP A 243 30.74 -15.98 4.01
N ASN A 244 30.94 -17.29 4.24
CA ASN A 244 31.85 -17.80 5.26
C ASN A 244 33.32 -17.48 4.98
N GLU A 245 33.72 -17.36 3.70
CA GLU A 245 35.12 -17.14 3.32
C GLU A 245 35.50 -15.67 3.50
N LYS A 246 34.60 -14.76 3.12
CA LYS A 246 34.80 -13.31 3.24
C LYS A 246 34.39 -12.76 4.60
N ASN A 247 33.64 -13.55 5.38
CA ASN A 247 33.00 -13.10 6.63
C ASN A 247 32.15 -11.84 6.39
N GLU A 248 31.32 -11.89 5.36
CA GLU A 248 30.47 -10.80 4.88
C GLU A 248 29.01 -11.24 4.82
N VAL A 249 28.09 -10.29 4.98
CA VAL A 249 26.66 -10.51 4.77
C VAL A 249 26.20 -9.65 3.62
N ILE A 250 25.50 -10.25 2.67
CA ILE A 250 24.79 -9.53 1.62
C ILE A 250 23.31 -9.59 1.96
N PHE A 251 22.72 -8.42 2.22
CA PHE A 251 21.29 -8.26 2.28
C PHE A 251 20.76 -8.00 0.88
N LYS A 252 19.60 -8.58 0.56
CA LYS A 252 18.87 -8.30 -0.68
C LYS A 252 17.45 -7.94 -0.32
N ASN A 253 16.97 -6.80 -0.81
CA ASN A 253 15.59 -6.39 -0.65
C ASN A 253 14.85 -6.65 -1.95
N GLU A 254 14.07 -7.73 -2.03
CA GLU A 254 13.22 -8.00 -3.19
C GLU A 254 11.80 -7.43 -3.00
N GLY A 255 11.62 -6.58 -1.99
CA GLY A 255 10.37 -5.90 -1.63
C GLY A 255 10.21 -4.55 -2.32
N ASP A 256 8.98 -4.05 -2.31
CA ASP A 256 8.60 -2.78 -2.95
C ASP A 256 8.91 -1.54 -2.10
N TYR A 257 9.35 -1.72 -0.86
CA TYR A 257 9.60 -0.63 0.10
C TYR A 257 11.06 -0.59 0.54
N LYS A 258 11.60 0.62 0.75
CA LYS A 258 12.90 0.79 1.41
C LYS A 258 12.78 0.19 2.81
N VAL A 259 13.75 -0.63 3.17
CA VAL A 259 13.86 -1.21 4.51
C VAL A 259 15.02 -0.57 5.25
N CYS A 260 14.87 -0.41 6.56
CA CYS A 260 15.85 0.25 7.41
C CYS A 260 16.30 -0.68 8.54
N ASN A 261 17.50 -0.40 9.06
CA ASN A 261 18.11 -1.03 10.22
C ASN A 261 18.16 -2.57 10.12
N LEU A 262 18.66 -3.09 9.01
CA LEU A 262 18.80 -4.53 8.80
C LEU A 262 19.94 -5.06 9.68
N VAL A 263 19.66 -6.12 10.44
CA VAL A 263 20.61 -6.76 11.35
C VAL A 263 20.67 -8.25 11.01
N TYR A 264 21.89 -8.78 10.86
CA TYR A 264 22.15 -10.21 10.76
C TYR A 264 23.11 -10.64 11.86
N VAL A 265 22.71 -11.64 12.63
CA VAL A 265 23.48 -12.17 13.75
C VAL A 265 23.92 -13.59 13.44
N ASN A 266 25.23 -13.83 13.43
CA ASN A 266 25.81 -15.15 13.28
C ASN A 266 26.79 -15.41 14.43
N ARG A 267 26.37 -16.26 15.38
CA ARG A 267 27.09 -16.55 16.63
C ARG A 267 27.42 -15.25 17.39
N ASN A 268 28.68 -14.81 17.33
CA ASN A 268 29.18 -13.61 18.01
C ASN A 268 29.37 -12.43 17.04
N ASN A 269 29.17 -12.64 15.74
CA ASN A 269 29.34 -11.61 14.72
C ASN A 269 27.99 -10.98 14.40
N LEU A 270 27.99 -9.66 14.32
CA LEU A 270 26.82 -8.88 13.98
C LEU A 270 27.12 -8.04 12.75
N PHE A 271 26.19 -8.06 11.79
CA PHE A 271 26.28 -7.30 10.56
C PHE A 271 25.08 -6.38 10.48
N TYR A 272 25.33 -5.11 10.15
CA TYR A 272 24.32 -4.08 10.11
C TYR A 272 24.33 -3.34 8.78
N LEU A 273 23.14 -3.07 8.25
CA LEU A 273 22.92 -2.19 7.12
C LEU A 273 21.79 -1.21 7.46
N LYS A 274 22.10 0.08 7.44
CA LYS A 274 21.18 1.14 7.89
C LYS A 274 19.93 1.24 7.02
N GLU A 275 20.07 1.11 5.72
CA GLU A 275 18.94 1.15 4.78
C GLU A 275 19.27 0.40 3.51
N LEU A 276 18.24 -0.12 2.85
CA LEU A 276 18.33 -0.80 1.56
C LEU A 276 17.08 -0.47 0.73
N ASN A 277 17.26 0.10 -0.46
CA ASN A 277 16.15 0.44 -1.34
C ASN A 277 15.48 -0.82 -1.91
N PRO A 278 14.26 -0.71 -2.47
CA PRO A 278 13.61 -1.77 -3.22
C PRO A 278 14.51 -2.34 -4.33
N PHE A 279 14.53 -3.65 -4.48
CA PHE A 279 15.23 -4.40 -5.53
C PHE A 279 16.76 -4.21 -5.57
N GLU A 280 17.36 -3.81 -4.46
CA GLU A 280 18.81 -3.63 -4.32
C GLU A 280 19.46 -4.70 -3.42
N GLU A 281 20.77 -4.83 -3.57
CA GLU A 281 21.64 -5.57 -2.66
C GLU A 281 22.54 -4.61 -1.89
N GLY A 282 22.78 -4.93 -0.62
CA GLY A 282 23.59 -4.11 0.28
C GLY A 282 24.49 -4.96 1.15
N LEU A 283 25.76 -4.57 1.25
CA LEU A 283 26.72 -5.24 2.11
C LEU A 283 26.54 -4.82 3.57
N GLY A 284 26.27 -5.81 4.43
CA GLY A 284 26.23 -5.64 5.87
C GLY A 284 27.61 -5.34 6.44
N GLN A 285 27.73 -4.23 7.15
CA GLN A 285 28.97 -3.87 7.84
C GLN A 285 29.04 -4.60 9.17
N MET A 286 30.15 -5.29 9.41
CA MET A 286 30.40 -5.91 10.71
C MET A 286 30.47 -4.83 11.79
N LYS A 287 29.68 -4.99 12.86
CA LYS A 287 29.67 -4.11 14.03
C LYS A 287 30.24 -4.83 15.23
N LYS A 288 30.99 -4.09 16.05
CA LYS A 288 31.43 -4.59 17.35
C LYS A 288 30.32 -4.31 18.35
N ARG A 289 30.13 -5.24 19.28
CA ARG A 289 29.14 -5.12 20.37
C ARG A 289 29.31 -3.84 21.24
N SER A 290 30.47 -3.20 21.18
CA SER A 290 30.80 -1.97 21.91
C SER A 290 30.45 -0.66 21.18
N ASP A 291 29.90 -0.72 19.97
CA ASP A 291 29.64 0.49 19.17
C ASP A 291 28.37 1.20 19.69
N ASN A 292 28.50 2.32 20.41
CA ASN A 292 27.35 3.02 21.04
C ASN A 292 26.23 3.44 20.08
N ILE A 293 26.54 3.70 18.80
CA ILE A 293 25.55 4.02 17.76
C ILE A 293 24.60 2.83 17.51
N PHE A 294 25.11 1.61 17.71
CA PHE A 294 24.34 0.39 17.54
C PHE A 294 23.34 0.19 18.68
N ILE A 295 23.69 0.55 19.92
CA ILE A 295 22.78 0.48 21.07
C ILE A 295 21.59 1.42 20.86
N SER A 296 21.83 2.65 20.39
CA SER A 296 20.72 3.57 20.10
C SER A 296 19.81 3.04 18.98
N ASP A 297 20.38 2.45 17.93
CA ASP A 297 19.59 1.91 16.82
C ASP A 297 18.80 0.66 17.25
N LEU A 298 19.36 -0.22 18.09
CA LEU A 298 18.63 -1.35 18.68
C LEU A 298 17.52 -0.91 19.64
N VAL A 299 17.78 0.11 20.46
CA VAL A 299 16.74 0.68 21.34
C VAL A 299 15.62 1.32 20.51
N ASN A 300 15.96 2.02 19.41
CA ASN A 300 14.97 2.54 18.46
C ASN A 300 14.18 1.42 17.76
N LEU A 301 14.75 0.23 17.66
CA LEU A 301 14.09 -0.98 17.18
C LEU A 301 13.31 -1.73 18.27
N GLY A 302 13.18 -1.15 19.47
CA GLY A 302 12.36 -1.70 20.56
C GLY A 302 13.09 -2.63 21.53
N PHE A 303 14.38 -2.90 21.34
CA PHE A 303 15.16 -3.74 22.26
C PHE A 303 15.47 -2.99 23.57
N THR A 304 15.46 -3.70 24.70
CA THR A 304 15.95 -3.11 25.96
C THR A 304 17.46 -2.88 25.91
N ILE A 305 17.97 -1.95 26.73
CA ILE A 305 19.43 -1.71 26.87
C ILE A 305 20.20 -2.98 27.26
N ARG A 306 19.53 -3.95 27.90
CA ARG A 306 20.14 -5.24 28.29
C ARG A 306 20.21 -6.23 27.13
N GLU A 307 19.27 -6.13 26.18
CA GLU A 307 19.23 -6.97 24.97
C GLU A 307 20.14 -6.41 23.87
N ALA A 308 20.34 -5.10 23.83
CA ALA A 308 21.32 -4.41 23.00
C ALA A 308 22.77 -4.65 23.46
#